data_AF-A0A971ISA3-F1
#
_entry.id   AF-A0A971ISA3-F1
#
_cell.length_a   1.000
_cell.length_b   1.000
_cell.length_c   1.000
_cell.angle_alpha   90.00
_cell.angle_beta   90.00
_cell.angle_gamma   90.00
#
_symmetry.space_group_name_H-M   'P 1'
#
loop_
_entity.id
_entity.type
_entity.pdbx_description
1 polymer ?
#
loop_
_entity_poly.entity_id
_entity_poly.type
_entity_poly.pdbx_seq_one_letter_code
_entity_poly.pdbx_strand_id
1 'polypeptide(L)'
;MKIVGIIDIRHKLGNDFLVQYGGHVGYSVRPSEREKGYATEILKMGMEYAKSLSIEKLMIACFSDNLPSIKTIVKCDGILFETKPYTDGQLVNIPNSENKLVNIYWIDI
;
A
#
# COMPACT_ATOMS: atom_id res chain seq x y z
N MET A 1 16.04 21.41 -3.77
CA MET A 1 15.52 20.12 -3.27
C MET A 1 14.35 19.68 -4.15
N LYS A 2 14.18 18.38 -4.43
CA LYS A 2 13.09 17.85 -5.27
C LYS A 2 12.35 16.74 -4.52
N ILE A 3 11.02 16.82 -4.46
CA ILE A 3 10.17 15.75 -3.91
C ILE A 3 9.90 14.71 -4.98
N VAL A 4 10.32 13.46 -4.74
CA VAL A 4 10.24 12.33 -5.67
C VAL A 4 9.13 11.33 -5.34
N GLY A 5 8.67 11.30 -4.09
CA GLY A 5 7.59 10.43 -3.63
C GLY A 5 7.19 10.77 -2.20
N ILE A 6 6.13 10.13 -1.75
CA ILE A 6 5.52 10.30 -0.43
C ILE A 6 5.05 8.95 0.11
N ILE A 7 4.99 8.84 1.43
CA ILE A 7 4.40 7.71 2.14
C ILE A 7 3.59 8.23 3.33
N ASP A 8 2.40 7.67 3.50
CA ASP A 8 1.49 7.92 4.61
C ASP A 8 1.39 6.65 5.45
N ILE A 9 1.58 6.78 6.77
CA ILE A 9 1.56 5.66 7.71
C ILE A 9 0.45 5.89 8.74
N ARG A 10 -0.58 5.07 8.67
CA ARG A 10 -1.70 5.06 9.61
C ARG A 10 -1.33 4.17 10.79
N HIS A 11 -1.39 4.75 11.98
CA HIS A 11 -0.98 4.07 13.22
C HIS A 11 -1.98 2.99 13.65
N LYS A 12 -3.24 3.13 13.21
CA LYS A 12 -4.34 2.21 13.50
C LYS A 12 -5.29 2.14 12.30
N LEU A 13 -5.91 0.98 12.08
CA LEU A 13 -6.99 0.80 11.13
C LEU A 13 -8.33 1.03 11.83
N GLY A 14 -8.64 2.29 12.10
CA GLY A 14 -9.76 2.68 12.97
C GLY A 14 -11.17 2.62 12.34
N ASN A 15 -11.31 2.10 11.12
CA ASN A 15 -12.60 1.95 10.46
C ASN A 15 -12.58 0.75 9.49
N ASP A 16 -13.77 0.28 9.12
CA ASP A 16 -13.95 -0.92 8.29
C ASP A 16 -13.26 -0.79 6.93
N PHE A 17 -13.30 0.39 6.31
CA PHE A 17 -12.65 0.60 5.01
C PHE A 17 -11.13 0.40 5.11
N LEU A 18 -10.48 0.91 6.15
CA LEU A 18 -9.04 0.73 6.35
C LEU A 18 -8.69 -0.73 6.60
N VAL A 19 -9.52 -1.46 7.35
CA VAL A 19 -9.34 -2.89 7.62
C VAL A 19 -9.57 -3.74 6.35
N GLN A 20 -10.49 -3.33 5.48
CA GLN A 20 -10.84 -4.09 4.28
C GLN A 20 -9.95 -3.79 3.07
N TYR A 21 -9.60 -2.51 2.87
CA TYR A 21 -8.99 -2.03 1.62
C TYR A 21 -7.88 -0.99 1.81
N GLY A 22 -7.90 -0.18 2.88
CA GLY A 22 -6.98 0.96 2.98
C GLY A 22 -5.60 0.63 3.54
N GLY A 23 -5.52 -0.33 4.47
CA GLY A 23 -4.29 -0.74 5.13
C GLY A 23 -3.58 0.36 5.92
N HIS A 24 -2.40 0.04 6.41
CA HIS A 24 -1.57 0.93 7.21
C HIS A 24 -0.82 1.94 6.33
N VAL A 25 -0.50 1.56 5.09
CA VAL A 25 0.40 2.33 4.24
C VAL A 25 -0.27 2.73 2.93
N GLY A 26 -0.12 4.00 2.57
CA GLY A 26 -0.25 4.47 1.20
C GLY A 26 1.06 5.10 0.74
N TYR A 27 1.51 4.83 -0.48
CA TYR A 27 2.69 5.50 -1.04
C TYR A 27 2.49 5.87 -2.50
N SER A 28 3.23 6.87 -2.95
CA SER A 28 3.28 7.22 -4.37
C SER A 28 4.65 7.75 -4.77
N VAL A 29 5.00 7.50 -6.04
CA VAL A 29 6.21 8.03 -6.67
C VAL A 29 5.78 8.89 -7.84
N ARG A 30 6.40 10.08 -7.94
CA ARG A 30 6.20 11.02 -9.06
C ARG A 30 6.37 10.26 -10.38
N PRO A 31 5.45 10.39 -11.36
CA PRO A 31 5.51 9.63 -12.60
C PRO A 31 6.88 9.66 -13.32
N SER A 32 7.53 10.83 -13.36
CA SER A 32 8.86 11.01 -13.97
C SER A 32 10.02 10.35 -13.22
N GLU A 33 9.76 9.82 -12.02
CA GLU A 33 10.75 9.22 -11.11
C GLU A 33 10.49 7.72 -10.86
N ARG A 34 9.52 7.13 -11.54
CA ARG A 34 9.22 5.69 -11.44
C ARG A 34 10.36 4.86 -12.04
N GLU A 35 10.38 3.57 -11.72
CA GLU A 35 11.34 2.57 -12.23
C GLU A 35 12.81 2.79 -11.79
N LYS A 36 13.06 3.76 -10.90
CA LYS A 36 14.39 4.03 -10.32
C LYS A 36 14.60 3.39 -8.94
N GLY A 37 13.69 2.53 -8.50
CA GLY A 37 13.74 1.87 -7.19
C GLY A 37 13.17 2.66 -6.02
N TYR A 38 12.72 3.92 -6.22
CA TYR A 38 12.25 4.77 -5.13
C TYR A 38 11.06 4.21 -4.35
N ALA A 39 10.12 3.52 -5.00
CA ALA A 39 8.96 2.95 -4.31
C ALA A 39 9.39 1.90 -3.25
N THR A 40 10.37 1.06 -3.58
CA THR A 40 10.93 0.08 -2.65
C THR A 40 11.61 0.77 -1.47
N GLU A 41 12.41 1.79 -1.73
CA GLU A 41 13.13 2.51 -0.67
C GLU A 41 12.17 3.27 0.25
N ILE A 42 11.16 3.93 -0.33
CA ILE A 42 10.10 4.62 0.42
C ILE A 42 9.36 3.62 1.31
N LEU A 43 8.99 2.45 0.80
CA LEU A 43 8.30 1.43 1.59
C LEU A 43 9.20 0.93 2.73
N LYS A 44 10.48 0.63 2.46
CA LYS A 44 11.46 0.21 3.50
C LYS A 44 11.61 1.22 4.62
N MET A 45 11.79 2.50 4.29
CA MET A 45 11.85 3.56 5.30
C MET A 45 10.55 3.64 6.10
N GLY A 46 9.41 3.44 5.44
CA GLY A 46 8.11 3.40 6.11
C GLY A 46 7.94 2.22 7.06
N MET A 47 8.46 1.04 6.71
CA MET A 47 8.48 -0.13 7.58
C MET A 47 9.27 0.15 8.86
N GLU A 48 10.48 0.70 8.73
CA GLU A 48 11.30 1.06 9.90
C GLU A 48 10.62 2.10 10.80
N TYR A 49 9.94 3.09 10.21
CA TYR A 49 9.15 4.04 11.00
C TYR A 49 7.95 3.36 11.67
N ALA A 50 7.26 2.45 10.99
CA ALA A 50 6.13 1.73 11.57
C ALA A 50 6.53 0.84 12.77
N LYS A 51 7.71 0.22 12.75
CA LYS A 51 8.27 -0.51 13.90
C LYS A 51 8.40 0.41 15.13
N SER A 52 8.83 1.66 14.92
CA SER A 52 8.94 2.64 16.01
C SER A 52 7.59 3.01 16.65
N LEU A 53 6.48 2.73 15.96
CA LEU A 53 5.11 2.90 16.44
C LEU A 53 4.52 1.61 17.06
N SER A 54 5.35 0.59 17.29
CA SER A 54 4.93 -0.72 17.79
C SER A 54 3.94 -1.45 16.87
N ILE A 55 4.02 -1.20 15.56
CA ILE A 55 3.30 -1.98 14.55
C ILE A 55 4.17 -3.17 14.18
N GLU A 56 3.68 -4.38 14.45
CA GLU A 56 4.40 -5.64 14.16
C GLU A 56 4.08 -6.20 12.77
N LYS A 57 2.92 -5.83 12.21
CA LYS A 57 2.47 -6.27 10.89
C LYS A 57 1.85 -5.13 10.10
N LEU A 58 2.36 -4.88 8.91
CA LEU A 58 1.84 -3.87 7.99
C LEU A 58 0.93 -4.49 6.96
N MET A 59 -0.33 -4.04 6.98
CA MET A 59 -1.28 -4.27 5.89
C MET A 59 -1.06 -3.26 4.77
N ILE A 60 -0.94 -3.73 3.54
CA ILE A 60 -0.93 -2.90 2.34
C ILE A 60 -1.81 -3.51 1.25
N ALA A 61 -2.56 -2.66 0.55
CA ALA A 61 -3.46 -3.07 -0.52
C ALA A 61 -3.10 -2.39 -1.83
N CYS A 62 -3.30 -3.09 -2.94
CA CYS A 62 -3.26 -2.50 -4.28
C CYS A 62 -4.21 -3.23 -5.22
N PHE A 63 -4.63 -2.58 -6.30
CA PHE A 63 -5.36 -3.30 -7.34
C PHE A 63 -4.51 -4.44 -7.92
N SER A 64 -5.18 -5.53 -8.29
CA SER A 64 -4.54 -6.73 -8.82
C SER A 64 -3.86 -6.51 -10.18
N ASP A 65 -4.23 -5.45 -10.89
CA ASP A 65 -3.63 -5.03 -12.17
C ASP A 65 -2.45 -4.06 -11.98
N ASN A 66 -2.18 -3.61 -10.74
CA ASN A 66 -1.06 -2.71 -10.44
C ASN A 66 0.24 -3.49 -10.24
N LEU A 67 0.76 -4.05 -11.34
CA LEU A 67 2.01 -4.82 -11.37
C LEU A 67 3.21 -4.10 -10.73
N PRO A 68 3.42 -2.77 -10.92
CA PRO A 68 4.51 -2.06 -10.24
C PRO A 68 4.41 -2.10 -8.71
N SER A 69 3.23 -1.88 -8.15
CA SER A 69 3.02 -1.96 -6.70
C SER A 69 3.17 -3.39 -6.19
N ILE A 70 2.63 -4.38 -6.90
CA ILE A 70 2.77 -5.80 -6.55
C ILE A 70 4.25 -6.18 -6.45
N LYS A 71 5.06 -5.85 -7.46
CA LYS A 71 6.51 -6.12 -7.45
C LYS A 71 7.21 -5.43 -6.29
N THR A 72 6.81 -4.21 -5.96
CA THR A 72 7.38 -3.44 -4.85
C THR A 72 7.06 -4.10 -3.50
N ILE A 73 5.81 -4.47 -3.28
CA ILE A 73 5.33 -5.10 -2.04
C ILE A 73 6.01 -6.45 -1.82
N VAL A 74 6.05 -7.31 -2.85
CA VAL A 74 6.71 -8.62 -2.78
C VAL A 74 8.22 -8.49 -2.52
N LYS A 75 8.88 -7.47 -3.10
CA LYS A 75 10.31 -7.19 -2.84
C LYS A 75 10.57 -6.69 -1.42
N CYS A 76 9.53 -6.23 -0.71
CA CYS A 76 9.55 -5.87 0.69
C CYS A 76 8.88 -6.95 1.56
N ASP A 77 9.00 -8.21 1.14
CA ASP A 77 8.53 -9.39 1.89
C ASP A 77 7.02 -9.45 2.16
N GLY A 78 6.23 -8.71 1.37
CA GLY A 78 4.78 -8.75 1.46
C GLY A 78 4.19 -10.06 0.95
N ILE A 79 3.45 -10.72 1.82
CA ILE A 79 2.76 -11.99 1.56
C ILE A 79 1.31 -11.69 1.18
N LEU A 80 0.88 -12.18 0.01
CA LEU A 80 -0.50 -12.06 -0.43
C LEU A 80 -1.40 -12.84 0.53
N PHE A 81 -2.39 -12.16 1.10
CA PHE A 81 -3.36 -12.73 2.03
C PHE A 81 -4.68 -13.04 1.34
N GLU A 82 -5.19 -12.10 0.55
CA GLU A 82 -6.48 -12.22 -0.11
C GLU A 82 -6.50 -11.41 -1.39
N THR A 83 -7.21 -11.91 -2.41
CA THR A 83 -7.66 -11.14 -3.56
C THR A 83 -9.17 -11.14 -3.57
N LYS A 84 -9.80 -9.96 -3.55
CA LYS A 84 -11.26 -9.83 -3.54
C LYS A 84 -11.74 -8.67 -4.41
N PRO A 85 -13.01 -8.67 -4.85
CA PRO A 85 -13.60 -7.53 -5.53
C PRO A 85 -13.47 -6.27 -4.68
N TYR A 86 -13.12 -5.16 -5.33
CA TYR A 86 -13.25 -3.84 -4.74
C TYR A 86 -14.74 -3.48 -4.72
N THR A 87 -15.43 -3.78 -3.63
CA THR A 87 -16.79 -3.32 -3.45
C THR A 87 -16.74 -1.88 -2.95
N ASP A 88 -17.23 -0.97 -3.80
CA ASP A 88 -17.30 0.47 -3.53
C ASP A 88 -18.30 0.74 -2.40
N GLY A 89 -17.84 0.55 -1.16
CA GLY A 89 -18.53 0.96 0.05
C GLY A 89 -18.17 2.41 0.39
N GLN A 90 -18.53 3.36 -0.48
CA GLN A 90 -18.56 4.81 -0.26
C GLN A 90 -17.48 5.39 0.67
N LEU A 91 -16.23 5.62 0.23
CA LEU A 91 -15.34 6.62 0.87
C LEU A 91 -14.28 7.21 -0.09
N VAL A 92 -13.87 6.51 -1.15
CA VAL A 92 -12.83 6.98 -2.08
C VAL A 92 -13.27 6.77 -3.53
N ASN A 93 -13.53 7.87 -4.26
CA ASN A 93 -13.82 7.81 -5.68
C ASN A 93 -12.53 7.53 -6.46
N ILE A 94 -12.31 6.26 -6.81
CA ILE A 94 -11.22 5.85 -7.68
C ILE A 94 -11.79 5.69 -9.09
N PRO A 95 -11.41 6.54 -10.07
CA PRO A 95 -11.91 6.42 -11.43
C PRO A 95 -11.59 5.03 -12.00
N ASN A 96 -12.57 4.42 -12.67
CA ASN A 96 -12.44 3.11 -13.32
C ASN A 96 -12.14 1.95 -12.36
N SER A 97 -12.53 2.03 -11.07
CA SER A 97 -12.38 0.91 -10.13
C SER A 97 -13.52 -0.11 -10.18
N GLU A 98 -14.53 0.11 -11.02
CA GLU A 98 -15.65 -0.81 -11.21
C GLU A 98 -15.13 -2.21 -11.56
N ASN A 99 -15.60 -3.22 -10.83
CA ASN A 99 -15.23 -4.64 -11.00
C ASN A 99 -13.73 -4.96 -10.86
N LYS A 100 -12.90 -4.05 -10.32
CA LYS A 100 -11.49 -4.37 -10.06
C LYS A 100 -11.35 -5.31 -8.88
N LEU A 101 -10.32 -6.15 -8.92
CA LEU A 101 -9.89 -6.93 -7.76
C LEU A 101 -8.81 -6.14 -7.00
N VAL A 102 -8.83 -6.24 -5.69
CA VAL A 102 -7.80 -5.72 -4.79
C VAL A 102 -7.05 -6.89 -4.19
N ASN A 103 -5.73 -6.81 -4.23
CA ASN A 103 -4.83 -7.67 -3.49
C ASN A 103 -4.51 -7.03 -2.15
N ILE A 104 -4.67 -7.81 -1.08
CA ILE A 104 -4.31 -7.45 0.29
C ILE A 104 -3.05 -8.23 0.67
N TYR A 105 -2.04 -7.53 1.14
CA TYR A 105 -0.78 -8.10 1.60
C TYR A 105 -0.53 -7.76 3.07
N TRP A 106 0.16 -8.66 3.75
CA TRP A 106 0.77 -8.40 5.05
C TRP A 106 2.28 -8.51 4.95
N ILE A 107 2.98 -7.60 5.62
CA ILE A 107 4.43 -7.62 5.81
C ILE A 107 4.68 -7.71 7.32
N ASP A 108 5.44 -8.71 7.76
CA ASP A 108 5.92 -8.79 9.13
C ASP A 108 7.14 -7.86 9.28
N ILE A 109 7.13 -6.95 10.25
CA ILE A 109 8.14 -5.89 10.43
C ILE A 109 8.70 -5.85 11.85
#